data_AF-U2JW13-F1
#
_entry.id   AF-U2JW13-F1
#
_cell.length_a   1.000
_cell.length_b   1.000
_cell.length_c   1.000
_cell.angle_alpha   90.00
_cell.angle_beta   90.00
_cell.angle_gamma   90.00
#
_symmetry.space_group_name_H-M   'P 1'
#
loop_
_entity.id
_entity.type
_entity.pdbx_description
1 polymer ?
#
loop_
_entity_poly.entity_id
_entity_poly.type
_entity_poly.pdbx_seq_one_letter_code
_entity_poly.pdbx_strand_id
1 'polypeptide(L)'
;MKKRKQNRAERTRRKRARREEKRNVKGTMTMAEKKIATIEQIRAHMKKKEYAEVINTFADMLEQGNPPEECFGDVARAYFELGDYTRAASWVTNTLSKDPSNIEIRMLLARICQREKRADDALKLYEHILAVHSKALSDEQREEIKRLARLDAQLHSDQTRAAYPHIADLLGLGTSVEAAAAPSPAVPASAASQRVGADLKKKSVDAAAMAAEILSKQIRPQEKCRALNAFAGVAYMDGDYAGAKLLLMETIQLDPGNIDALRNMALLLHEMGDHEKAIALAAKMRKTDFLLLRALKS
;
A
#
# COMPACT_ATOMS: atom_id res chain seq x y z
N MET A 1 8.91 80.40 -12.12
CA MET A 1 8.02 79.22 -12.24
C MET A 1 8.68 77.93 -12.76
N LYS A 2 9.82 77.96 -13.48
CA LYS A 2 10.48 76.76 -14.03
C LYS A 2 10.96 75.73 -12.98
N LYS A 3 11.54 76.20 -11.85
CA LYS A 3 12.09 75.33 -10.77
C LYS A 3 11.04 74.43 -10.09
N ARG A 4 9.81 74.94 -9.87
CA ARG A 4 8.69 74.16 -9.30
C ARG A 4 8.17 73.07 -10.25
N LYS A 5 8.19 73.31 -11.57
CA LYS A 5 7.80 72.32 -12.58
C LYS A 5 8.84 71.20 -12.70
N GLN A 6 10.14 71.53 -12.63
CA GLN A 6 11.23 70.53 -12.59
C GLN A 6 11.14 69.61 -11.37
N ASN A 7 10.92 70.15 -10.16
CA ASN A 7 10.78 69.32 -8.95
C ASN A 7 9.57 68.37 -8.98
N ARG A 8 8.48 68.74 -9.67
CA ARG A 8 7.29 67.89 -9.83
C ARG A 8 7.52 66.78 -10.85
N ALA A 9 8.24 67.07 -11.93
CA ALA A 9 8.68 66.08 -12.93
C ALA A 9 9.68 65.07 -12.32
N GLU A 10 10.59 65.51 -11.46
CA GLU A 10 11.55 64.63 -10.80
C GLU A 10 10.88 63.71 -9.77
N ARG A 11 9.94 64.24 -8.96
CA ARG A 11 9.14 63.42 -8.02
C ARG A 11 8.29 62.37 -8.73
N THR A 12 7.75 62.69 -9.90
CA THR A 12 6.93 61.74 -10.68
C THR A 12 7.79 60.66 -11.35
N ARG A 13 8.99 61.01 -11.85
CA ARG A 13 9.99 60.04 -12.31
C ARG A 13 10.44 59.09 -11.18
N ARG A 14 10.80 59.60 -10.00
CA ARG A 14 11.18 58.75 -8.85
C ARG A 14 10.05 57.85 -8.38
N LYS A 15 8.79 58.31 -8.45
CA LYS A 15 7.61 57.48 -8.15
C LYS A 15 7.35 56.39 -9.19
N ARG A 16 7.59 56.67 -10.48
CA ARG A 16 7.50 55.65 -11.55
C ARG A 16 8.63 54.62 -11.42
N ALA A 17 9.86 55.07 -11.22
CA ALA A 17 11.01 54.19 -11.00
C ALA A 17 10.79 53.26 -9.79
N ARG A 18 10.33 53.78 -8.63
CA ARG A 18 9.97 52.93 -7.47
C ARG A 18 8.81 51.97 -7.75
N ARG A 19 7.89 52.32 -8.65
CA ARG A 19 6.77 51.43 -9.03
C ARG A 19 7.23 50.36 -10.01
N GLU A 20 8.10 50.68 -10.95
CA GLU A 20 8.76 49.72 -11.85
C GLU A 20 9.70 48.80 -11.09
N GLU A 21 10.49 49.32 -10.15
CA GLU A 21 11.36 48.54 -9.27
C GLU A 21 10.54 47.59 -8.38
N LYS A 22 9.45 48.06 -7.75
CA LYS A 22 8.50 47.19 -7.02
C LYS A 22 7.78 46.18 -7.92
N ARG A 23 7.61 46.49 -9.20
CA ARG A 23 6.94 45.64 -10.19
C ARG A 23 7.91 44.63 -10.83
N ASN A 24 9.21 44.95 -10.90
CA ASN A 24 10.29 44.05 -11.28
C ASN A 24 10.66 43.11 -10.13
N VAL A 25 10.73 43.60 -8.88
CA VAL A 25 10.88 42.76 -7.68
C VAL A 25 9.71 41.78 -7.52
N LYS A 26 8.48 42.17 -7.91
CA LYS A 26 7.33 41.26 -8.00
C LYS A 26 7.26 40.45 -9.31
N GLY A 27 8.03 40.83 -10.34
CA GLY A 27 7.93 40.33 -11.71
C GLY A 27 9.03 39.36 -12.12
N THR A 28 10.09 39.21 -11.33
CA THR A 28 11.22 38.35 -11.68
C THR A 28 11.64 37.47 -10.50
N MET A 29 10.70 36.73 -9.91
CA MET A 29 11.14 35.46 -9.29
C MET A 29 11.42 34.51 -10.44
N THR A 30 12.68 34.12 -10.58
CA THR A 30 13.08 33.04 -11.48
C THR A 30 12.28 31.78 -11.14
N MET A 31 12.08 30.88 -12.10
CA MET A 31 11.32 29.64 -11.84
C MET A 31 11.93 28.80 -10.70
N ALA A 32 13.25 28.92 -10.48
CA ALA A 32 13.96 28.31 -9.37
C ALA A 32 13.61 28.96 -8.02
N GLU A 33 13.61 30.30 -7.94
CA GLU A 33 13.22 31.03 -6.72
C GLU A 33 11.75 30.80 -6.37
N LYS A 34 10.87 30.72 -7.37
CA LYS A 34 9.47 30.32 -7.17
C LYS A 34 9.37 28.92 -6.61
N LYS A 35 10.09 27.94 -7.19
CA LYS A 35 10.11 26.56 -6.69
C LYS A 35 10.54 26.50 -5.22
N ILE A 36 11.61 27.19 -4.85
CA ILE A 36 12.11 27.24 -3.46
C ILE A 36 11.04 27.84 -2.53
N ALA A 37 10.45 28.97 -2.91
CA ALA A 37 9.40 29.61 -2.12
C ALA A 37 8.16 28.70 -1.94
N THR A 38 7.77 27.98 -3.00
CA THR A 38 6.66 27.01 -2.93
C THR A 38 7.00 25.85 -2.00
N ILE A 39 8.21 25.29 -2.06
CA ILE A 39 8.65 24.22 -1.15
C ILE A 39 8.54 24.69 0.32
N GLU A 40 9.02 25.90 0.62
CA GLU A 40 8.92 26.48 1.95
C GLU A 40 7.46 26.67 2.39
N GLN A 41 6.60 27.13 1.48
CA GLN A 41 5.18 27.30 1.72
C GLN A 41 4.47 25.97 1.99
N ILE A 42 4.73 24.94 1.18
CA ILE A 42 4.20 23.58 1.38
C ILE A 42 4.61 23.06 2.76
N ARG A 43 5.89 23.18 3.12
CA ARG A 43 6.39 22.75 4.44
C ARG A 43 5.76 23.54 5.59
N ALA A 44 5.47 24.83 5.40
CA ALA A 44 4.76 25.64 6.38
C ALA A 44 3.31 25.17 6.57
N HIS A 45 2.58 24.91 5.48
CA HIS A 45 1.23 24.35 5.55
C HIS A 45 1.21 22.95 6.20
N MET A 46 2.20 22.10 5.89
CA MET A 46 2.37 20.79 6.55
C MET A 46 2.54 20.93 8.07
N LYS A 47 3.37 21.87 8.54
CA LYS A 47 3.55 22.14 9.98
C LYS A 47 2.26 22.62 10.65
N LYS A 48 1.44 23.38 9.93
CA LYS A 48 0.12 23.85 10.39
C LYS A 48 -1.00 22.82 10.24
N LYS A 49 -0.72 21.67 9.62
CA LYS A 49 -1.70 20.62 9.27
C LYS A 49 -2.79 21.10 8.30
N GLU A 50 -2.48 22.12 7.50
CA GLU A 50 -3.36 22.67 6.46
C GLU A 50 -3.21 21.82 5.18
N TYR A 51 -3.62 20.55 5.24
CA TYR A 51 -3.34 19.56 4.19
C TYR A 51 -4.01 19.87 2.84
N ALA A 52 -5.18 20.52 2.86
CA ALA A 52 -5.83 20.98 1.63
C ALA A 52 -4.99 22.05 0.91
N GLU A 53 -4.41 22.99 1.67
CA GLU A 53 -3.56 24.04 1.11
C GLU A 53 -2.24 23.50 0.56
N VAL A 54 -1.70 22.43 1.15
CA VAL A 54 -0.55 21.71 0.60
C VAL A 54 -0.85 21.22 -0.81
N ILE A 55 -2.01 20.59 -1.00
CA ILE A 55 -2.42 20.04 -2.30
C ILE A 55 -2.67 21.16 -3.31
N ASN A 56 -3.37 22.23 -2.92
CA ASN A 56 -3.64 23.37 -3.79
C ASN A 56 -2.35 24.06 -4.25
N THR A 57 -1.46 24.39 -3.30
CA THR A 57 -0.19 25.06 -3.58
C THR A 57 0.70 24.21 -4.50
N PHE A 58 0.68 22.89 -4.33
CA PHE A 58 1.42 21.97 -5.19
C PHE A 58 0.78 21.84 -6.59
N ALA A 59 -0.55 21.78 -6.67
CA ALA A 59 -1.27 21.70 -7.94
C ALA A 59 -0.99 22.92 -8.84
N ASP A 60 -0.98 24.12 -8.27
CA ASP A 60 -0.66 25.37 -8.98
C ASP A 60 0.73 25.30 -9.66
N MET A 61 1.72 24.68 -9.00
CA MET A 61 3.07 24.52 -9.55
C MET A 61 3.18 23.38 -10.56
N LEU A 62 2.37 22.33 -10.38
CA LEU A 62 2.26 21.24 -11.33
C LEU A 62 1.67 21.73 -12.66
N GLU A 63 0.64 22.57 -12.62
CA GLU A 63 0.04 23.19 -13.82
C GLU A 63 1.01 24.13 -14.56
N GLN A 64 1.90 24.78 -13.83
CA GLN A 64 2.99 25.59 -14.39
C GLN A 64 4.13 24.75 -15.01
N GLY A 65 4.02 23.41 -14.95
CA GLY A 65 4.99 22.48 -15.54
C GLY A 65 6.31 22.35 -14.78
N ASN A 66 6.38 22.87 -13.54
CA ASN A 66 7.60 22.83 -12.72
C ASN A 66 7.29 22.31 -11.30
N PRO A 67 6.87 21.04 -11.17
CA PRO A 67 6.50 20.50 -9.87
C PRO A 67 7.71 20.35 -8.94
N PRO A 68 7.59 20.74 -7.66
CA PRO A 68 8.65 20.51 -6.67
C PRO A 68 8.69 19.02 -6.29
N GLU A 69 9.54 18.25 -6.96
CA GLU A 69 9.71 16.80 -6.71
C GLU A 69 10.03 16.47 -5.25
N GLU A 70 10.73 17.37 -4.57
CA GLU A 70 11.12 17.26 -3.17
C GLU A 70 9.91 17.25 -2.21
N CYS A 71 8.74 17.70 -2.69
CA CYS A 71 7.50 17.77 -1.93
C CYS A 71 6.52 16.63 -2.26
N PHE A 72 6.87 15.66 -3.12
CA PHE A 72 5.96 14.54 -3.43
C PHE A 72 5.58 13.74 -2.17
N GLY A 73 6.53 13.59 -1.24
CA GLY A 73 6.27 12.97 0.06
C GLY A 73 5.31 13.78 0.95
N ASP A 74 5.43 15.10 0.94
CA ASP A 74 4.52 16.01 1.67
C ASP A 74 3.09 15.91 1.11
N VAL A 75 2.96 15.85 -0.23
CA VAL A 75 1.67 15.69 -0.92
C VAL A 75 1.06 14.32 -0.61
N ALA A 76 1.85 13.24 -0.64
CA ALA A 76 1.40 11.90 -0.26
C ALA A 76 0.85 11.90 1.17
N ARG A 77 1.56 12.57 2.10
CA ARG A 77 1.13 12.69 3.49
C ARG A 77 -0.14 13.52 3.62
N ALA A 78 -0.26 14.64 2.90
CA ALA A 78 -1.45 15.47 2.90
C ALA A 78 -2.70 14.68 2.44
N TYR A 79 -2.60 13.92 1.35
CA TYR A 79 -3.70 13.05 0.89
C TYR A 79 -4.06 11.98 1.91
N PHE A 80 -3.07 11.36 2.56
CA PHE A 80 -3.32 10.38 3.61
C PHE A 80 -4.08 10.98 4.81
N GLU A 81 -3.68 12.16 5.27
CA GLU A 81 -4.31 12.83 6.42
C GLU A 81 -5.73 13.32 6.08
N LEU A 82 -6.02 13.61 4.81
CA LEU A 82 -7.38 13.89 4.31
C LEU A 82 -8.22 12.62 4.06
N GLY A 83 -7.63 11.44 4.23
CA GLY A 83 -8.33 10.16 4.05
C GLY A 83 -8.39 9.64 2.61
N ASP A 84 -7.76 10.33 1.66
CA ASP A 84 -7.66 9.85 0.28
C ASP A 84 -6.45 8.91 0.12
N TYR A 85 -6.64 7.67 0.53
CA TYR A 85 -5.60 6.65 0.51
C TYR A 85 -5.18 6.27 -0.91
N THR A 86 -6.09 6.39 -1.89
CA THR A 86 -5.80 6.05 -3.29
C THR A 86 -4.80 7.02 -3.92
N ARG A 87 -5.05 8.33 -3.79
CA ARG A 87 -4.11 9.35 -4.26
C ARG A 87 -2.83 9.35 -3.44
N ALA A 88 -2.93 9.14 -2.12
CA ALA A 88 -1.75 9.00 -1.26
C ALA A 88 -0.82 7.89 -1.76
N ALA A 89 -1.34 6.68 -2.06
CA ALA A 89 -0.55 5.56 -2.56
C ALA A 89 0.11 5.85 -3.92
N SER A 90 -0.58 6.59 -4.81
CA SER A 90 0.00 7.02 -6.08
C SER A 90 1.20 7.96 -5.87
N TRP A 91 1.07 8.95 -4.98
CA TRP A 91 2.16 9.87 -4.67
C TRP A 91 3.31 9.22 -3.90
N VAL A 92 3.02 8.24 -3.04
CA VAL A 92 4.02 7.38 -2.42
C VAL A 92 4.83 6.64 -3.49
N THR A 93 4.17 6.04 -4.48
CA THR A 93 4.84 5.34 -5.59
C THR A 93 5.75 6.27 -6.38
N ASN A 94 5.29 7.48 -6.69
CA ASN A 94 6.10 8.50 -7.37
C ASN A 94 7.34 8.86 -6.53
N THR A 95 7.18 9.04 -5.23
CA THR A 95 8.29 9.39 -4.33
C THR A 95 9.31 8.25 -4.24
N LEU A 96 8.85 7.00 -4.06
CA LEU A 96 9.72 5.82 -3.97
C LEU A 96 10.40 5.46 -5.29
N SER A 97 9.85 5.88 -6.43
CA SER A 97 10.52 5.73 -7.73
C SER A 97 11.77 6.59 -7.85
N LYS A 98 11.82 7.71 -7.12
CA LYS A 98 12.93 8.67 -7.09
C LYS A 98 13.90 8.39 -5.96
N ASP A 99 13.37 8.12 -4.77
CA ASP A 99 14.12 7.74 -3.59
C ASP A 99 13.57 6.42 -3.02
N PRO A 100 14.06 5.27 -3.53
CA PRO A 100 13.64 3.96 -3.03
C PRO A 100 14.02 3.74 -1.56
N SER A 101 14.99 4.47 -1.02
CA SER A 101 15.47 4.32 0.36
C SER A 101 14.69 5.16 1.38
N ASN A 102 13.67 5.91 0.95
CA ASN A 102 12.94 6.80 1.84
C ASN A 102 12.10 6.05 2.89
N ILE A 103 12.64 5.94 4.12
CA ILE A 103 12.01 5.19 5.22
C ILE A 103 10.65 5.81 5.59
N GLU A 104 10.57 7.13 5.73
CA GLU A 104 9.33 7.84 6.12
C GLU A 104 8.17 7.55 5.16
N ILE A 105 8.46 7.54 3.85
CA ILE A 105 7.45 7.28 2.83
C ILE A 105 7.07 5.80 2.74
N ARG A 106 8.02 4.88 2.99
CA ARG A 106 7.68 3.45 3.15
C ARG A 106 6.81 3.21 4.38
N MET A 107 7.07 3.90 5.49
CA MET A 107 6.21 3.86 6.67
C MET A 107 4.82 4.43 6.38
N LEU A 108 4.73 5.51 5.58
CA LEU A 108 3.45 6.04 5.13
C LEU A 108 2.67 5.02 4.28
N LEU A 109 3.35 4.26 3.40
CA LEU A 109 2.73 3.17 2.64
C LEU A 109 2.13 2.11 3.56
N ALA A 110 2.88 1.69 4.57
CA ALA A 110 2.41 0.71 5.55
C ALA A 110 1.18 1.23 6.30
N ARG A 111 1.17 2.51 6.70
CA ARG A 111 0.00 3.15 7.33
C ARG A 111 -1.20 3.22 6.40
N ILE A 112 -1.00 3.48 5.10
CA ILE A 112 -2.06 3.40 4.08
C ILE A 112 -2.63 1.98 4.06
N CYS A 113 -1.79 0.95 3.99
CA CYS A 113 -2.24 -0.45 4.03
C CYS A 113 -3.05 -0.77 5.30
N GLN A 114 -2.63 -0.27 6.47
CA GLN A 114 -3.39 -0.43 7.71
C GLN A 114 -4.78 0.22 7.63
N ARG A 115 -4.87 1.46 7.10
CA ARG A 115 -6.16 2.15 6.91
C ARG A 115 -7.09 1.41 5.94
N GLU A 116 -6.52 0.74 4.96
CA GLU A 116 -7.24 -0.13 4.00
C GLU A 116 -7.53 -1.55 4.55
N LYS A 117 -7.25 -1.84 5.83
CA LYS A 117 -7.40 -3.17 6.45
C LYS A 117 -6.54 -4.26 5.81
N ARG A 118 -5.40 -3.87 5.25
CA ARG A 118 -4.38 -4.77 4.69
C ARG A 118 -3.22 -4.89 5.68
N ALA A 119 -3.52 -5.45 6.86
CA ALA A 119 -2.56 -5.59 7.96
C ALA A 119 -1.32 -6.41 7.57
N ASP A 120 -1.49 -7.52 6.83
CA ASP A 120 -0.37 -8.35 6.37
C ASP A 120 0.60 -7.58 5.47
N ASP A 121 0.07 -6.74 4.57
CA ASP A 121 0.91 -5.94 3.68
C ASP A 121 1.66 -4.84 4.45
N ALA A 122 1.01 -4.27 5.48
CA ALA A 122 1.68 -3.33 6.37
C ALA A 122 2.82 -4.00 7.17
N LEU A 123 2.58 -5.20 7.71
CA LEU A 123 3.60 -5.98 8.43
C LEU A 123 4.78 -6.35 7.51
N LYS A 124 4.52 -6.77 6.26
CA LYS A 124 5.59 -7.02 5.27
C LYS A 124 6.44 -5.77 5.01
N LEU A 125 5.81 -4.61 4.92
CA LEU A 125 6.51 -3.34 4.70
C LEU A 125 7.39 -2.98 5.92
N TYR A 126 6.85 -3.13 7.14
CA TYR A 126 7.63 -2.90 8.36
C TYR A 126 8.79 -3.90 8.50
N GLU A 127 8.56 -5.17 8.22
CA GLU A 127 9.59 -6.22 8.24
C GLU A 127 10.70 -5.88 7.25
N HIS A 128 10.36 -5.47 6.02
CA HIS A 128 11.35 -5.05 5.03
C HIS A 128 12.13 -3.82 5.50
N ILE A 129 11.47 -2.83 6.12
CA ILE A 129 12.14 -1.65 6.67
C ILE A 129 13.14 -2.06 7.76
N LEU A 130 12.73 -2.94 8.69
CA LEU A 130 13.58 -3.41 9.77
C LEU A 130 14.74 -4.29 9.26
N ALA A 131 14.51 -5.14 8.26
CA ALA A 131 15.55 -6.00 7.70
C ALA A 131 16.60 -5.20 6.90
N VAL A 132 16.16 -4.32 5.99
CA VAL A 132 17.05 -3.63 5.03
C VAL A 132 17.61 -2.33 5.58
N HIS A 133 16.81 -1.57 6.35
CA HIS A 133 17.17 -0.24 6.83
C HIS A 133 17.48 -0.20 8.34
N SER A 134 17.67 -1.34 9.00
CA SER A 134 17.99 -1.44 10.45
C SER A 134 19.03 -0.43 10.94
N LYS A 135 20.12 -0.22 10.20
CA LYS A 135 21.20 0.70 10.59
C LYS A 135 20.86 2.18 10.36
N ALA A 136 19.96 2.48 9.41
CA ALA A 136 19.56 3.83 9.05
C ALA A 136 18.35 4.34 9.85
N LEU A 137 17.63 3.45 10.55
CA LEU A 137 16.50 3.82 11.39
C LEU A 137 16.95 4.67 12.59
N SER A 138 16.25 5.78 12.83
CA SER A 138 16.31 6.46 14.12
C SER A 138 15.54 5.67 15.19
N ASP A 139 15.86 5.90 16.46
CA ASP A 139 15.15 5.25 17.56
C ASP A 139 13.66 5.64 17.59
N GLU A 140 13.35 6.89 17.21
CA GLU A 140 11.97 7.37 17.03
C GLU A 140 11.22 6.57 15.94
N GLN A 141 11.87 6.29 14.81
CA GLN A 141 11.29 5.49 13.73
C GLN A 141 11.07 4.04 14.17
N ARG A 142 12.02 3.44 14.90
CA ARG A 142 11.85 2.09 15.46
C ARG A 142 10.66 2.01 16.40
N GLU A 143 10.53 2.96 17.32
CA GLU A 143 9.43 3.00 18.28
C GLU A 143 8.09 3.29 17.60
N GLU A 144 8.04 4.12 16.55
CA GLU A 144 6.81 4.31 15.79
C GLU A 144 6.43 3.05 15.00
N ILE A 145 7.38 2.37 14.35
CA ILE A 145 7.11 1.07 13.69
C ILE A 145 6.59 0.06 14.71
N LYS A 146 7.23 -0.03 15.88
CA LYS A 146 6.78 -0.88 16.97
C LYS A 146 5.35 -0.56 17.38
N ARG A 147 5.02 0.72 17.59
CA ARG A 147 3.67 1.17 17.96
C ARG A 147 2.64 0.81 16.90
N LEU A 148 2.96 1.03 15.62
CA LEU A 148 2.07 0.78 14.50
C LEU A 148 1.87 -0.72 14.24
N ALA A 149 2.93 -1.53 14.30
CA ALA A 149 2.87 -2.96 14.05
C ALA A 149 2.27 -3.74 15.23
N ARG A 150 2.33 -3.21 16.47
CA ARG A 150 1.96 -3.93 17.70
C ARG A 150 0.58 -4.58 17.63
N LEU A 151 -0.44 -3.82 17.24
CA LEU A 151 -1.81 -4.32 17.23
C LEU A 151 -1.97 -5.47 16.23
N ASP A 152 -1.50 -5.26 15.00
CA ASP A 152 -1.61 -6.24 13.91
C ASP A 152 -0.82 -7.52 14.22
N ALA A 153 0.37 -7.36 14.79
CA ALA A 153 1.25 -8.46 15.21
C ALA A 153 0.70 -9.27 16.38
N GLN A 154 0.10 -8.61 17.38
CA GLN A 154 -0.45 -9.30 18.56
C GLN A 154 -1.73 -10.08 18.24
N LEU A 155 -2.54 -9.60 17.31
CA LEU A 155 -3.73 -10.32 16.82
C LEU A 155 -3.37 -11.69 16.24
N HIS A 156 -2.17 -11.82 15.63
CA HIS A 156 -1.69 -13.05 15.00
C HIS A 156 -0.27 -13.38 15.49
N SER A 157 -0.06 -13.45 16.82
CA SER A 157 1.25 -13.60 17.46
C SER A 157 2.08 -14.76 16.90
N ASP A 158 1.50 -15.96 16.76
CA ASP A 158 2.23 -17.14 16.30
C ASP A 158 2.60 -17.07 14.81
N GLN A 159 1.71 -16.54 13.98
CA GLN A 159 1.98 -16.31 12.56
C GLN A 159 3.02 -15.20 12.38
N THR A 160 2.95 -14.14 13.19
CA THR A 160 3.92 -13.03 13.16
C THR A 160 5.29 -13.52 13.56
N ARG A 161 5.40 -14.34 14.61
CA ARG A 161 6.68 -14.93 15.03
C ARG A 161 7.32 -15.77 13.92
N ALA A 162 6.52 -16.49 13.15
CA ALA A 162 7.01 -17.32 12.05
C ALA A 162 7.35 -16.52 10.78
N ALA A 163 6.55 -15.51 10.43
CA ALA A 163 6.64 -14.80 9.15
C ALA A 163 7.45 -13.50 9.20
N TYR A 164 7.55 -12.86 10.37
CA TYR A 164 8.13 -11.52 10.55
C TYR A 164 9.10 -11.49 11.76
N PRO A 165 10.28 -12.14 11.66
CA PRO A 165 11.20 -12.28 12.78
C PRO A 165 11.71 -10.94 13.33
N HIS A 166 11.97 -9.93 12.49
CA HIS A 166 12.49 -8.65 12.98
C HIS A 166 11.42 -7.86 13.74
N ILE A 167 10.16 -7.95 13.30
CA ILE A 167 9.01 -7.41 14.05
C ILE A 167 8.82 -8.16 15.37
N ALA A 168 8.96 -9.49 15.36
CA ALA A 168 8.84 -10.30 16.57
C ALA A 168 9.91 -9.93 17.61
N ASP A 169 11.16 -9.74 17.18
CA ASP A 169 12.26 -9.29 18.03
C ASP A 169 11.99 -7.88 18.58
N LEU A 170 11.56 -6.95 17.73
CA LEU A 170 11.26 -5.57 18.13
C LEU A 170 10.12 -5.48 19.16
N LEU A 171 9.14 -6.37 19.06
CA LEU A 171 8.00 -6.46 19.97
C LEU A 171 8.28 -7.34 21.20
N GLY A 172 9.43 -8.00 21.29
CA GLY A 172 9.74 -8.94 22.37
C GLY A 172 8.87 -10.20 22.34
N LEU A 173 8.42 -10.61 21.15
CA LEU A 173 7.66 -11.84 20.90
C LEU A 173 8.60 -13.06 20.74
N GLY A 174 9.92 -12.84 20.77
CA GLY A 174 10.99 -13.83 20.70
C GLY A 174 11.38 -14.41 22.07
N THR A 175 11.16 -15.73 22.20
CA THR A 175 11.70 -16.69 23.18
C THR A 175 11.78 -16.28 24.66
N SER A 176 10.76 -16.67 25.44
CA SER A 176 11.02 -17.25 26.76
C SER A 176 11.58 -18.67 26.60
N VAL A 177 12.90 -18.80 26.60
CA VAL A 177 13.57 -19.99 27.14
C VAL A 177 13.88 -19.57 28.58
N GLU A 178 13.14 -19.95 29.62
CA GLU A 178 13.08 -21.27 30.26
C GLU A 178 11.99 -21.28 31.38
N ALA A 179 11.56 -22.48 31.79
CA ALA A 179 10.75 -22.80 33.01
C ALA A 179 9.22 -22.87 32.90
N ALA A 180 8.73 -23.92 32.23
CA ALA A 180 7.74 -24.81 32.84
C ALA A 180 7.93 -26.23 32.30
N ALA A 181 8.89 -26.94 32.88
CA ALA A 181 8.98 -28.37 32.80
C ALA A 181 7.99 -29.00 33.80
N ALA A 182 7.04 -29.78 33.28
CA ALA A 182 6.68 -31.10 33.83
C ALA A 182 5.98 -31.93 32.74
N PRO A 183 6.14 -33.27 32.75
CA PRO A 183 6.32 -34.04 31.52
C PRO A 183 5.08 -34.84 31.12
N SER A 184 5.02 -35.23 29.85
CA SER A 184 4.43 -36.53 29.47
C SER A 184 5.29 -37.13 28.34
N PRO A 185 5.63 -38.43 28.42
CA PRO A 185 6.79 -38.98 27.74
C PRO A 185 6.54 -39.25 26.25
N ALA A 186 7.62 -39.04 25.48
CA ALA A 186 8.17 -39.84 24.36
C ALA A 186 7.19 -40.66 23.48
N VAL A 187 7.37 -40.75 22.16
CA VAL A 187 8.58 -41.15 21.43
C VAL A 187 8.47 -40.74 19.93
N PRO A 188 9.51 -40.90 19.08
CA PRO A 188 10.29 -39.79 18.55
C PRO A 188 10.11 -39.53 17.03
N ALA A 189 10.65 -38.41 16.58
CA ALA A 189 10.88 -38.11 15.17
C ALA A 189 11.92 -39.05 14.56
N SER A 190 11.71 -39.45 13.31
CA SER A 190 12.82 -39.65 12.38
C SER A 190 12.43 -39.07 11.03
N ALA A 191 13.22 -38.08 10.59
CA ALA A 191 13.20 -37.59 9.23
C ALA A 191 13.88 -38.62 8.32
N ALA A 192 13.21 -38.98 7.22
CA ALA A 192 13.86 -39.56 6.06
C ALA A 192 13.12 -39.11 4.80
N SER A 193 13.84 -38.38 3.95
CA SER A 193 13.50 -38.18 2.55
C SER A 193 13.23 -39.52 1.88
N GLN A 194 12.10 -39.64 1.18
CA GLN A 194 12.03 -40.38 -0.08
C GLN A 194 10.75 -40.01 -0.83
N ARG A 195 10.93 -39.55 -2.08
CA ARG A 195 9.88 -39.58 -3.11
C ARG A 195 9.53 -41.05 -3.38
N VAL A 196 8.25 -41.31 -3.67
CA VAL A 196 7.72 -42.08 -4.82
C VAL A 196 6.30 -42.56 -4.46
N GLY A 197 5.35 -42.28 -5.36
CA GLY A 197 4.29 -43.23 -5.72
C GLY A 197 3.03 -43.27 -4.87
N ALA A 198 1.96 -42.72 -5.46
CA ALA A 198 0.62 -43.31 -5.53
C ALA A 198 -0.25 -43.44 -4.25
N ASP A 199 -1.41 -42.79 -4.39
CA ASP A 199 -2.75 -43.22 -3.97
C ASP A 199 -3.26 -43.00 -2.53
N LEU A 200 -4.15 -42.01 -2.49
CA LEU A 200 -5.54 -42.08 -2.00
C LEU A 200 -5.82 -41.98 -0.49
N LYS A 201 -6.08 -40.72 -0.11
CA LYS A 201 -7.26 -40.17 0.60
C LYS A 201 -6.84 -39.16 1.66
N LYS A 202 -6.38 -37.98 1.20
CA LYS A 202 -6.22 -36.80 2.06
C LYS A 202 -7.60 -36.20 2.31
N LYS A 203 -7.95 -35.96 3.57
CA LYS A 203 -9.18 -35.30 4.01
C LYS A 203 -9.35 -33.97 3.26
N SER A 204 -10.20 -33.94 2.25
CA SER A 204 -10.69 -32.70 1.65
C SER A 204 -11.44 -31.94 2.74
N VAL A 205 -10.97 -30.75 3.07
CA VAL A 205 -11.82 -29.81 3.80
C VAL A 205 -13.02 -29.55 2.91
N ASP A 206 -14.23 -29.78 3.40
CA ASP A 206 -15.44 -29.60 2.61
C ASP A 206 -15.61 -28.11 2.26
N ALA A 207 -15.24 -27.77 1.03
CA ALA A 207 -15.29 -26.41 0.52
C ALA A 207 -16.72 -25.83 0.58
N ALA A 208 -17.76 -26.66 0.48
CA ALA A 208 -19.14 -26.23 0.60
C ALA A 208 -19.49 -25.86 2.05
N ALA A 209 -19.07 -26.68 3.02
CA ALA A 209 -19.26 -26.38 4.43
C ALA A 209 -18.53 -25.09 4.84
N MET A 210 -17.31 -24.90 4.34
CA MET A 210 -16.51 -23.70 4.58
C MET A 210 -17.14 -22.45 3.95
N ALA A 211 -17.65 -22.54 2.72
CA ALA A 211 -18.35 -21.45 2.09
C ALA A 211 -19.60 -21.04 2.91
N ALA A 212 -20.40 -22.02 3.32
CA ALA A 212 -21.58 -21.78 4.14
C ALA A 212 -21.24 -21.13 5.49
N GLU A 213 -20.15 -21.58 6.14
CA GLU A 213 -19.68 -20.98 7.39
C GLU A 213 -19.32 -19.50 7.19
N ILE A 214 -18.54 -19.16 6.16
CA ILE A 214 -18.12 -17.79 5.85
C ILE A 214 -19.32 -16.91 5.50
N LEU A 215 -20.27 -17.44 4.74
CA LEU A 215 -21.50 -16.75 4.37
C LEU A 215 -22.40 -16.46 5.59
N SER A 216 -22.43 -17.37 6.56
CA SER A 216 -23.22 -17.21 7.79
C SER A 216 -22.66 -16.16 8.77
N LYS A 217 -21.36 -15.84 8.67
CA LYS A 217 -20.72 -14.86 9.56
C LYS A 217 -21.28 -13.45 9.34
N GLN A 218 -21.51 -12.72 10.43
CA GLN A 218 -21.98 -11.32 10.41
C GLN A 218 -20.83 -10.34 10.15
N ILE A 219 -20.15 -10.49 9.00
CA ILE A 219 -19.05 -9.65 8.54
C ILE A 219 -19.42 -8.94 7.23
N ARG A 220 -18.63 -7.93 6.83
CA ARG A 220 -18.91 -7.14 5.63
C ARG A 220 -18.85 -8.03 4.37
N PRO A 221 -19.68 -7.79 3.34
CA PRO A 221 -19.66 -8.57 2.10
C PRO A 221 -18.27 -8.63 1.44
N GLN A 222 -17.51 -7.53 1.41
CA GLN A 222 -16.15 -7.54 0.87
C GLN A 222 -15.20 -8.46 1.65
N GLU A 223 -15.36 -8.58 2.97
CA GLU A 223 -14.54 -9.45 3.82
C GLU A 223 -14.89 -10.93 3.57
N LYS A 224 -16.17 -11.23 3.30
CA LYS A 224 -16.60 -12.56 2.85
C LYS A 224 -15.96 -12.94 1.52
N CYS A 225 -16.01 -12.04 0.54
CA CYS A 225 -15.38 -12.26 -0.78
C CYS A 225 -13.88 -12.51 -0.65
N ARG A 226 -13.17 -11.73 0.19
CA ARG A 226 -11.74 -11.92 0.42
C ARG A 226 -11.42 -13.28 1.05
N ALA A 227 -12.20 -13.69 2.04
CA ALA A 227 -12.03 -14.99 2.70
C ALA A 227 -12.29 -16.15 1.73
N LEU A 228 -13.42 -16.13 1.02
CA LEU A 228 -13.77 -17.16 0.03
C LEU A 228 -12.71 -17.29 -1.07
N ASN A 229 -12.22 -16.16 -1.60
CA ASN A 229 -11.15 -16.16 -2.61
C ASN A 229 -9.82 -16.71 -2.05
N ALA A 230 -9.48 -16.42 -0.79
CA ALA A 230 -8.28 -16.96 -0.17
C ALA A 230 -8.37 -18.50 0.01
N PHE A 231 -9.51 -19.00 0.48
CA PHE A 231 -9.73 -20.45 0.61
C PHE A 231 -9.78 -21.15 -0.74
N ALA A 232 -10.28 -20.50 -1.80
CA ALA A 232 -10.20 -21.04 -3.14
C ALA A 232 -8.75 -21.27 -3.60
N GLY A 233 -7.83 -20.36 -3.24
CA GLY A 233 -6.41 -20.53 -3.50
C GLY A 233 -5.81 -21.73 -2.77
N VAL A 234 -6.24 -21.98 -1.52
CA VAL A 234 -5.82 -23.17 -0.77
C VAL A 234 -6.33 -24.45 -1.42
N ALA A 235 -7.62 -24.51 -1.76
CA ALA A 235 -8.23 -25.66 -2.43
C ALA A 235 -7.54 -25.95 -3.78
N TYR A 236 -7.21 -24.91 -4.54
CA TYR A 236 -6.47 -25.03 -5.79
C TYR A 236 -5.06 -25.61 -5.58
N MET A 237 -4.33 -25.16 -4.56
CA MET A 237 -3.00 -25.69 -4.23
C MET A 237 -3.04 -27.16 -3.77
N ASP A 238 -4.14 -27.56 -3.14
CA ASP A 238 -4.39 -28.95 -2.74
C ASP A 238 -4.86 -29.84 -3.90
N GLY A 239 -5.02 -29.27 -5.11
CA GLY A 239 -5.52 -29.96 -6.30
C GLY A 239 -7.05 -30.19 -6.29
N ASP A 240 -7.76 -29.65 -5.30
CA ASP A 240 -9.21 -29.66 -5.24
C ASP A 240 -9.81 -28.55 -6.12
N TYR A 241 -9.77 -28.78 -7.43
CA TYR A 241 -10.33 -27.88 -8.42
C TYR A 241 -11.84 -27.71 -8.29
N ALA A 242 -12.55 -28.74 -7.80
CA ALA A 242 -13.99 -28.67 -7.57
C ALA A 242 -14.33 -27.72 -6.41
N GLY A 243 -13.61 -27.85 -5.29
CA GLY A 243 -13.76 -26.97 -4.13
C GLY A 243 -13.33 -25.53 -4.44
N ALA A 244 -12.21 -25.34 -5.15
CA ALA A 244 -11.76 -24.02 -5.59
C ALA A 244 -12.81 -23.33 -6.47
N LYS A 245 -13.41 -24.08 -7.41
CA LYS A 245 -14.47 -23.56 -8.29
C LYS A 245 -15.72 -23.14 -7.50
N LEU A 246 -16.14 -23.94 -6.52
CA LEU A 246 -17.29 -23.61 -5.68
C LEU A 246 -17.06 -22.30 -4.91
N LEU A 247 -15.92 -22.18 -4.24
CA LEU A 247 -15.56 -20.99 -3.46
C LEU A 247 -15.45 -19.73 -4.32
N LEU A 248 -14.88 -19.84 -5.52
CA LEU A 248 -14.82 -18.73 -6.47
C LEU A 248 -16.21 -18.37 -7.03
N MET A 249 -17.09 -19.35 -7.26
CA MET A 249 -18.48 -19.10 -7.66
C MET A 249 -19.21 -18.30 -6.59
N GLU A 250 -19.12 -18.69 -5.32
CA GLU A 250 -19.73 -17.96 -4.21
C GLU A 250 -19.17 -16.54 -4.10
N THR A 251 -17.87 -16.36 -4.32
CA THR A 251 -17.24 -15.04 -4.36
C THR A 251 -17.81 -14.16 -5.48
N ILE A 252 -17.98 -14.72 -6.68
CA ILE A 252 -18.53 -14.00 -7.84
C ILE A 252 -20.02 -13.71 -7.67
N GLN A 253 -20.78 -14.57 -6.97
CA GLN A 253 -22.18 -14.29 -6.65
C GLN A 253 -22.33 -13.12 -5.68
N LEU A 254 -21.46 -13.05 -4.66
CA LEU A 254 -21.44 -11.93 -3.70
C LEU A 254 -20.97 -10.62 -4.33
N ASP A 255 -19.93 -10.67 -5.17
CA ASP A 255 -19.40 -9.53 -5.90
C ASP A 255 -19.03 -9.91 -7.34
N PRO A 256 -19.95 -9.69 -8.31
CA PRO A 256 -19.70 -9.98 -9.71
C PRO A 256 -18.56 -9.16 -10.34
N GLY A 257 -18.13 -8.07 -9.70
CA GLY A 257 -17.05 -7.21 -10.15
C GLY A 257 -15.68 -7.54 -9.56
N ASN A 258 -15.59 -8.59 -8.73
CA ASN A 258 -14.35 -8.94 -8.03
C ASN A 258 -13.28 -9.41 -9.02
N ILE A 259 -12.28 -8.56 -9.23
CA ILE A 259 -11.23 -8.77 -10.24
C ILE A 259 -10.39 -10.01 -9.90
N ASP A 260 -10.08 -10.22 -8.62
CA ASP A 260 -9.25 -11.34 -8.17
C ASP A 260 -9.98 -12.68 -8.37
N ALA A 261 -11.26 -12.76 -8.01
CA ALA A 261 -12.06 -13.96 -8.18
C ALA A 261 -12.29 -14.29 -9.66
N LEU A 262 -12.54 -13.28 -10.51
CA LEU A 262 -12.67 -13.46 -11.96
C LEU A 262 -11.37 -13.97 -12.59
N ARG A 263 -10.22 -13.41 -12.19
CA ARG A 263 -8.90 -13.85 -12.65
C ARG A 263 -8.62 -15.28 -12.22
N ASN A 264 -8.81 -15.59 -10.94
CA ASN A 264 -8.54 -16.91 -10.38
C ASN A 264 -9.47 -17.97 -10.99
N MET A 265 -10.75 -17.65 -11.22
CA MET A 265 -11.68 -18.54 -11.90
C MET A 265 -11.29 -18.77 -13.36
N ALA A 266 -10.85 -17.73 -14.07
CA ALA A 266 -10.40 -17.88 -15.46
C ALA A 266 -9.16 -18.80 -15.56
N LEU A 267 -8.19 -18.65 -14.65
CA LEU A 267 -7.01 -19.55 -14.59
C LEU A 267 -7.41 -20.98 -14.23
N LEU A 268 -8.27 -21.15 -13.22
CA LEU A 268 -8.77 -22.46 -12.83
C LEU A 268 -9.49 -23.17 -13.98
N LEU A 269 -10.37 -22.47 -14.70
CA LEU A 269 -11.08 -23.04 -15.85
C LEU A 269 -10.14 -23.39 -16.99
N HIS A 270 -9.08 -22.60 -17.20
CA HIS A 270 -8.07 -22.92 -18.19
C HIS A 270 -7.31 -24.21 -17.83
N GLU A 271 -6.95 -24.41 -16.56
CA GLU A 271 -6.35 -25.67 -16.10
C GLU A 271 -7.30 -26.87 -16.17
N MET A 272 -8.60 -26.64 -15.98
CA MET A 272 -9.63 -27.64 -16.17
C MET A 272 -9.95 -27.95 -17.64
N GLY A 273 -9.29 -27.29 -18.60
CA GLY A 273 -9.52 -27.44 -20.05
C GLY A 273 -10.77 -26.71 -20.59
N ASP A 274 -11.46 -25.94 -19.74
CA ASP A 274 -12.64 -25.13 -20.08
C ASP A 274 -12.22 -23.76 -20.68
N HIS A 275 -11.43 -23.79 -21.76
CA HIS A 275 -10.80 -22.59 -22.33
C HIS A 275 -11.78 -21.50 -22.78
N GLU A 276 -12.90 -21.88 -23.39
CA GLU A 276 -13.92 -20.92 -23.84
C GLU A 276 -14.53 -20.14 -22.66
N LYS A 277 -14.83 -20.83 -21.56
CA LYS A 277 -15.38 -20.22 -20.35
C LYS A 277 -14.35 -19.34 -19.64
N ALA A 278 -13.08 -19.75 -19.65
CA ALA A 278 -11.97 -18.97 -19.12
C ALA A 278 -11.84 -17.61 -19.84
N ILE A 279 -11.88 -17.62 -21.17
CA ILE A 279 -11.84 -16.38 -21.99
C ILE A 279 -13.08 -15.52 -21.73
N ALA A 280 -14.27 -16.12 -21.67
CA ALA A 280 -15.51 -15.39 -21.38
C ALA A 280 -15.50 -14.72 -20.00
N LEU A 281 -14.90 -15.36 -18.98
CA LEU A 281 -14.72 -14.78 -17.65
C LEU A 281 -13.65 -13.68 -17.62
N ALA A 282 -12.53 -13.87 -18.31
CA ALA A 282 -11.51 -12.82 -18.45
C ALA A 282 -12.07 -11.56 -19.15
N ALA A 283 -12.98 -11.73 -20.12
CA ALA A 283 -13.64 -10.61 -20.79
C ALA A 283 -14.60 -9.81 -19.88
N LYS A 284 -15.10 -10.40 -18.79
CA LYS A 284 -15.95 -9.71 -17.81
C LYS A 284 -15.14 -8.82 -16.85
N MET A 285 -13.82 -8.96 -16.82
CA MET A 285 -12.96 -8.15 -15.96
C MET A 285 -12.97 -6.69 -16.42
N ARG A 286 -13.15 -5.77 -15.46
CA ARG A 286 -13.15 -4.32 -15.72
C ARG A 286 -11.76 -3.76 -16.09
N LYS A 287 -10.71 -4.55 -15.87
CA LYS A 287 -9.31 -4.21 -16.13
C LYS A 287 -8.69 -5.32 -16.96
N THR A 288 -8.05 -4.94 -18.06
CA THR A 288 -7.34 -5.89 -18.93
C THR A 288 -6.09 -6.42 -18.22
N ASP A 289 -5.97 -7.74 -18.14
CA ASP A 289 -4.78 -8.40 -17.59
C ASP A 289 -4.05 -9.16 -18.70
N PHE A 290 -2.98 -8.55 -19.23
CA PHE A 290 -2.19 -9.14 -20.31
C PHE A 290 -1.46 -10.43 -19.91
N LEU A 291 -1.17 -10.63 -18.62
CA LEU A 291 -0.55 -11.87 -18.14
C LEU A 291 -1.58 -13.01 -18.17
N LEU A 292 -2.80 -12.73 -17.70
CA LEU A 292 -3.91 -13.68 -17.81
C LEU A 292 -4.20 -14.00 -19.28
N LEU A 293 -4.37 -13.00 -20.14
CA LEU A 293 -4.67 -13.23 -21.56
C LEU A 293 -3.55 -13.98 -22.29
N ARG A 294 -2.29 -13.79 -21.88
CA ARG A 294 -1.17 -14.58 -22.41
C ARG A 294 -1.25 -16.03 -21.97
N ALA A 295 -1.57 -16.30 -20.70
CA ALA A 295 -1.75 -17.66 -20.19
C ALA A 295 -2.95 -18.37 -20.83
N LEU A 296 -4.04 -17.65 -21.12
CA LEU A 296 -5.21 -18.24 -21.78
C LEU A 296 -5.01 -18.51 -23.29
N LYS A 297 -3.93 -17.99 -23.89
CA LYS A 297 -3.59 -18.18 -25.31
C LYS A 297 -2.66 -19.37 -25.57
N SER A 298 -1.97 -19.89 -24.54
CA SER A 298 -1.12 -21.08 -24.64
C SER A 298 -1.94 -22.34 -24.58
#